data_AF-A0AAE4FQ07-F1
#
_entry.id   AF-A0AAE4FQ07-F1
#
_cell.length_a   1.000
_cell.length_b   1.000
_cell.length_c   1.000
_cell.angle_alpha   90.00
_cell.angle_beta   90.00
_cell.angle_gamma   90.00
#
_symmetry.space_group_name_H-M   'P 1'
#
loop_
_entity.id
_entity.type
_entity.pdbx_description
1 polymer ?
#
loop_
_entity_poly.entity_id
_entity_poly.type
_entity_poly.pdbx_seq_one_letter_code
_entity_poly.pdbx_strand_id
1 'polypeptide(L)'
;MKLNLTDSEQKRLAAANIQAAFEFRDLLKQHGGNIPGVPASAVVLPMTEDAWINEQNQKLAKKAESEGKTVYWLQLTTPLKTPVLS
;
A
#
# COMPACT_ATOMS: atom_id res chain seq x y z
N MET A 1 11.95 -12.52 -0.30
CA MET A 1 12.31 -11.84 0.97
C MET A 1 11.18 -12.08 1.96
N LYS A 2 11.49 -12.67 3.11
CA LYS A 2 10.52 -12.82 4.21
C LYS A 2 10.72 -11.59 5.11
N LEU A 3 9.69 -10.78 5.27
CA LEU A 3 9.71 -9.70 6.26
C LEU A 3 9.53 -10.41 7.60
N ASN A 4 10.60 -10.51 8.40
CA ASN A 4 10.53 -11.13 9.72
C ASN A 4 9.80 -10.18 10.68
N LEU A 5 8.47 -10.12 10.55
CA LEU A 5 7.60 -9.23 11.31
C LEU A 5 6.97 -9.99 12.48
N THR A 6 6.78 -9.29 13.59
CA THR A 6 5.86 -9.72 14.65
C THR A 6 4.41 -9.68 14.16
N ASP A 7 3.51 -10.37 14.84
CA ASP A 7 2.07 -10.35 14.51
C ASP A 7 1.50 -8.93 14.51
N SER A 8 1.92 -8.09 15.46
CA SER A 8 1.49 -6.69 15.57
C SER A 8 1.97 -5.85 14.39
N GLU A 9 3.23 -6.03 13.97
CA GLU A 9 3.80 -5.37 12.80
C GLU A 9 3.13 -5.83 11.51
N GLN A 10 2.84 -7.13 11.39
CA GLN A 10 2.12 -7.68 10.26
C GLN A 10 0.71 -7.11 10.16
N LYS A 11 -0.04 -7.03 11.28
CA LYS A 11 -1.37 -6.42 11.33
C LYS A 11 -1.33 -4.94 10.97
N ARG A 12 -0.34 -4.20 11.47
CA ARG A 12 -0.14 -2.77 11.17
C ARG A 12 0.11 -2.55 9.67
N LEU A 13 1.03 -3.32 9.08
CA LEU A 13 1.32 -3.25 7.64
C LEU A 13 0.12 -3.66 6.78
N ALA A 14 -0.58 -4.72 7.18
CA ALA A 14 -1.78 -5.19 6.48
C ALA A 14 -2.91 -4.16 6.54
N ALA A 15 -3.15 -3.52 7.68
CA ALA A 15 -4.16 -2.48 7.83
C ALA A 15 -3.92 -1.31 6.87
N ALA A 16 -2.67 -0.86 6.74
CA ALA A 16 -2.32 0.20 5.79
C ALA A 16 -2.55 -0.21 4.33
N ASN A 17 -2.15 -1.43 3.96
CA ASN A 17 -2.33 -1.91 2.60
C ASN A 17 -3.81 -2.16 2.24
N ILE A 18 -4.62 -2.60 3.21
CA ILE A 18 -6.07 -2.74 3.06
C ILE A 18 -6.73 -1.37 2.85
N GLN A 19 -6.36 -0.37 3.66
CA GLN A 19 -6.86 1.00 3.49
C GLN A 19 -6.50 1.55 2.09
N ALA A 20 -5.26 1.32 1.65
CA ALA A 20 -4.82 1.69 0.31
C ALA A 20 -5.65 1.03 -0.79
N ALA A 21 -6.00 -0.24 -0.63
CA ALA A 21 -6.85 -0.96 -1.59
C ALA A 21 -8.25 -0.36 -1.68
N PHE A 22 -8.84 0.08 -0.56
CA PHE A 22 -10.13 0.76 -0.56
C PHE A 22 -10.05 2.13 -1.24
N GLU A 23 -9.08 2.97 -0.90
CA GLU A 23 -8.91 4.28 -1.52
C GLU A 23 -8.58 4.17 -3.01
N PHE A 24 -7.75 3.19 -3.40
CA PHE A 24 -7.46 2.92 -4.81
C PHE A 24 -8.70 2.47 -5.57
N ARG A 25 -9.56 1.63 -4.97
CA ARG A 25 -10.83 1.23 -5.58
C ARG A 25 -11.73 2.44 -5.84
N ASP A 26 -11.78 3.39 -4.90
CA ASP A 26 -12.60 4.59 -5.07
C ASP A 26 -12.01 5.54 -6.12
N LEU A 27 -10.67 5.66 -6.17
CA LEU A 27 -9.98 6.37 -7.25
C LEU A 27 -10.28 5.74 -8.62
N LEU A 28 -10.25 4.41 -8.73
CA LEU A 28 -10.62 3.72 -9.97
C LEU A 28 -12.05 4.04 -10.39
N LYS A 29 -13.03 4.06 -9.47
CA LYS A 29 -14.41 4.43 -9.81
C LYS A 29 -14.50 5.87 -10.36
N GLN A 30 -13.77 6.80 -9.76
CA GLN A 30 -13.72 8.20 -10.21
C GLN A 30 -13.12 8.33 -11.62
N HIS A 31 -12.17 7.48 -11.97
CA HIS A 31 -11.53 7.45 -13.29
C HIS A 31 -12.14 6.44 -14.28
N GLY A 32 -13.36 5.94 -14.04
CA GLY A 32 -14.03 5.03 -14.98
C GLY A 32 -13.36 3.64 -15.10
N GLY A 33 -12.68 3.20 -14.06
CA GLY A 33 -12.02 1.89 -13.97
C GLY A 33 -10.57 1.87 -14.43
N ASN A 34 -10.00 3.00 -14.89
CA ASN A 34 -8.61 3.07 -15.32
C ASN A 34 -7.97 4.41 -14.95
N ILE A 35 -6.83 4.38 -14.25
CA ILE A 35 -6.07 5.59 -13.92
C ILE A 35 -5.02 5.79 -15.01
N PRO A 36 -5.03 6.93 -15.73
CA PRO A 36 -4.04 7.21 -16.78
C PRO A 36 -2.60 7.05 -16.29
N GLY A 37 -1.79 6.28 -17.03
CA GLY A 37 -0.39 6.02 -16.69
C GLY A 37 -0.17 4.96 -15.61
N VAL A 38 -1.23 4.38 -15.03
CA VAL A 38 -1.13 3.26 -14.08
C VAL A 38 -1.59 1.98 -14.76
N PRO A 39 -0.69 1.02 -15.04
CA PRO A 39 -1.10 -0.24 -15.63
C PRO A 39 -1.98 -1.03 -14.66
N ALA A 40 -2.93 -1.81 -15.18
CA ALA A 40 -3.82 -2.63 -14.35
C ALA A 40 -3.07 -3.67 -13.48
N SER A 41 -1.85 -4.04 -13.88
CA SER A 41 -0.95 -4.94 -13.15
C SER A 41 -0.04 -4.22 -12.15
N ALA A 42 -0.20 -2.92 -11.93
CA ALA A 42 0.61 -2.16 -10.99
C ALA A 42 0.45 -2.68 -9.56
N VAL A 43 1.56 -2.73 -8.83
CA VAL A 43 1.55 -2.95 -7.39
C VAL A 43 1.29 -1.61 -6.72
N VAL A 44 0.15 -1.49 -6.04
CA VAL A 44 -0.23 -0.28 -5.33
C VAL A 44 0.27 -0.35 -3.90
N LEU A 45 1.04 0.66 -3.46
CA LEU A 45 1.57 0.77 -2.11
C LEU A 45 1.23 2.14 -1.52
N PRO A 46 0.75 2.22 -0.26
CA PRO A 46 0.43 3.50 0.35
C PRO A 46 1.69 4.25 0.81
N MET A 47 1.66 5.57 0.62
CA MET A 47 2.45 6.54 1.36
C MET A 47 1.68 6.98 2.60
N THR A 48 2.33 6.87 3.74
CA THR A 48 1.75 6.95 5.09
C THR A 48 2.52 8.00 5.91
N GLU A 49 1.94 8.53 6.99
CA GLU A 49 2.70 9.34 7.97
C GLU A 49 3.59 8.47 8.87
N ASP A 50 3.36 7.17 8.86
CA ASP A 50 4.10 6.18 9.62
C ASP A 50 5.39 5.77 8.91
N ALA A 51 6.52 6.28 9.41
CA ALA A 51 7.83 6.02 8.83
C ALA A 51 8.19 4.53 8.74
N TRP A 52 7.76 3.72 9.73
CA TRP A 52 8.05 2.29 9.73
C TRP A 52 7.28 1.56 8.64
N ILE A 53 6.00 1.91 8.43
CA ILE A 53 5.19 1.36 7.33
C ILE A 53 5.79 1.74 5.98
N ASN A 54 6.19 3.01 5.82
CA ASN A 54 6.85 3.48 4.60
C ASN A 54 8.13 2.69 4.31
N GLU A 55 8.95 2.40 5.33
CA GLU A 55 10.15 1.59 5.17
C GLU A 55 9.83 0.16 4.69
N GLN A 56 8.81 -0.49 5.26
CA GLN A 56 8.41 -1.83 4.80
C GLN A 56 7.84 -1.80 3.38
N ASN A 57 7.03 -0.79 3.04
CA ASN A 57 6.51 -0.62 1.69
C ASN A 57 7.62 -0.34 0.68
N GLN A 58 8.68 0.41 1.04
CA GLN A 58 9.84 0.59 0.17
C GLN A 58 10.57 -0.74 -0.11
N LYS A 59 10.68 -1.64 0.89
CA LYS A 59 11.25 -2.98 0.67
C LYS A 59 10.38 -3.81 -0.28
N LEU A 60 9.06 -3.70 -0.14
CA LEU A 60 8.11 -4.36 -1.04
C LEU A 60 8.16 -3.78 -2.47
N ALA A 61 8.28 -2.46 -2.60
CA ALA A 61 8.42 -1.77 -3.87
C ALA A 61 9.68 -2.24 -4.61
N LYS A 62 10.84 -2.22 -3.95
CA LYS A 62 12.11 -2.70 -4.54
C LYS A 62 12.02 -4.14 -5.02
N LYS A 63 11.33 -5.01 -4.28
CA LYS A 63 11.08 -6.40 -4.68
C LYS A 63 10.17 -6.47 -5.91
N ALA A 64 9.09 -5.70 -5.94
CA ALA A 64 8.18 -5.66 -7.08
C ALA A 64 8.89 -5.15 -8.34
N GLU A 65 9.69 -4.10 -8.22
CA GLU A 65 10.52 -3.56 -9.31
C GLU A 65 11.56 -4.58 -9.78
N SER A 66 12.22 -5.31 -8.88
CA SER A 66 13.15 -6.39 -9.26
C SER A 66 12.46 -7.54 -10.01
N GLU A 67 11.15 -7.71 -9.82
CA GLU A 67 10.31 -8.66 -10.53
C GLU A 67 9.72 -8.08 -11.84
N GLY A 68 10.11 -6.87 -12.23
CA GLY A 68 9.64 -6.19 -13.44
C GLY A 68 8.24 -5.58 -13.32
N LYS A 69 7.71 -5.43 -12.10
CA LYS A 69 6.39 -4.85 -11.86
C LYS A 69 6.47 -3.34 -11.70
N THR A 70 5.49 -2.63 -12.23
CA THR A 70 5.30 -1.19 -11.97
C THR A 70 4.76 -0.99 -10.57
N VAL A 71 5.35 -0.06 -9.81
CA VAL A 71 4.86 0.36 -8.50
C VAL A 71 4.12 1.68 -8.63
N TYR A 72 2.92 1.75 -8.07
CA TYR A 72 2.14 2.97 -7.94
C TYR A 72 2.03 3.37 -6.48
N TRP A 73 2.54 4.55 -6.14
CA TRP A 73 2.50 5.08 -4.79
C TRP A 73 1.23 5.91 -4.58
N LEU A 74 0.36 5.43 -3.70
CA LEU A 74 -0.90 6.08 -3.36
C LEU A 74 -0.72 6.93 -2.10
N GLN A 75 -0.95 8.24 -2.19
CA GLN A 75 -1.07 9.07 -0.99
C GLN A 75 -2.41 8.78 -0.33
N LEU A 76 -2.40 8.27 0.91
CA LEU A 76 -3.64 8.10 1.65
C LEU A 76 -4.21 9.47 2.02
N THR A 77 -5.51 9.63 1.79
CA THR A 77 -6.28 10.82 2.17
C THR A 77 -6.94 10.65 3.53
N THR A 78 -7.14 9.40 3.97
CA THR A 78 -7.64 9.07 5.30
C THR A 78 -6.48 8.66 6.20
N PRO A 79 -6.37 9.21 7.43
CA PRO A 79 -5.40 8.72 8.40
C PRO A 79 -5.59 7.23 8.65
N LEU A 80 -4.48 6.50 8.79
CA LEU A 80 -4.53 5.10 9.18
C LEU A 80 -5.29 4.99 10.51
N LYS A 81 -6.41 4.29 10.50
CA LYS A 81 -7.07 3.93 11.75
C LYS A 81 -6.14 2.98 12.48
N THR A 82 -5.51 3.46 13.55
CA THR A 82 -4.78 2.60 14.47
C THR A 82 -5.75 1.52 14.93
N PRO A 83 -5.48 0.22 14.71
CA PRO A 83 -6.34 -0.80 15.28
C PRO A 83 -6.28 -0.63 16.79
N VAL A 84 -7.43 -0.32 17.40
CA VAL A 84 -7.58 -0.34 18.85
C VAL A 84 -7.36 -1.79 19.25
N LEU A 85 -6.17 -2.09 19.76
CA LEU A 85 -5.91 -3.36 20.41
C LEU A 85 -6.77 -3.36 21.68
N SER A 86 -7.94 -3.98 21.57
CA SER A 86 -8.82 -4.33 22.69
C SER A 86 -8.55 -5.78 23.07
#